data_AF-A0AAD5X713-F1
#
_entry.id   AF-A0AAD5X713-F1
#
_cell.length_a   1.000
_cell.length_b   1.000
_cell.length_c   1.000
_cell.angle_alpha   90.00
_cell.angle_beta   90.00
_cell.angle_gamma   90.00
#
_symmetry.space_group_name_H-M   'P 1'
#
loop_
_entity.id
_entity.type
_entity.pdbx_description
1 polymer ?
#
loop_
_entity_poly.entity_id
_entity_poly.type
_entity_poly.pdbx_seq_one_letter_code
_entity_poly.pdbx_strand_id
1 'polypeptide(L)'
;MLTYLERTAGDAGRTDGWWQAREKASIASTQFTADASITSTPALPPTTLSVSNFTYVNHQIPLYTYRNTHSYFLRTPDGNSNSGGYSSTGYQSLNRLRSGQISNLTTVDTWTTYTSYNNFLDTLGAIFKEELRGIRNGTFHVQDEDRNINTGDHGDHIAASLVVQDARRRAGLGCTGVYRYLDYVTSSRTPNIITSATSASSGYGSLIAKAGVWAALSWTLGENGYKMDFDGSPAGSLSHNAWIARQYITSGSRKWEPSGNCNVV
;
A
#
# COMPACT_ATOMS: atom_id res chain seq x y z
N MET A 1 2.43 -14.53 -7.01
CA MET A 1 3.35 -13.59 -6.35
C MET A 1 2.52 -12.49 -5.74
N LEU A 2 2.87 -11.99 -4.55
CA LEU A 2 2.18 -10.87 -3.91
C LEU A 2 3.08 -9.62 -4.00
N THR A 3 2.55 -8.53 -4.51
CA THR A 3 3.29 -7.27 -4.63
C THR A 3 2.70 -6.23 -3.69
N TYR A 4 3.52 -5.69 -2.80
CA TYR A 4 3.23 -4.49 -2.02
C TYR A 4 3.91 -3.29 -2.69
N LEU A 5 3.16 -2.19 -2.83
CA LEU A 5 3.66 -0.96 -3.42
C LEU A 5 3.26 0.21 -2.52
N GLU A 6 4.26 0.82 -1.89
CA GLU A 6 4.13 2.01 -1.08
C GLU A 6 4.41 3.24 -1.96
N ARG A 7 3.39 4.07 -2.14
CA ARG A 7 3.44 5.21 -3.08
C ARG A 7 4.08 6.41 -2.40
N THR A 8 3.57 6.76 -1.23
CA THR A 8 4.06 7.86 -0.41
C THR A 8 4.94 7.32 0.72
N ALA A 9 6.05 7.99 1.02
CA ALA A 9 6.88 7.67 2.18
C ALA A 9 6.14 7.85 3.51
N GLY A 10 5.03 8.61 3.49
CA GLY A 10 4.22 8.85 4.67
C GLY A 10 5.02 9.58 5.76
N ASP A 11 5.93 10.45 5.32
CA ASP A 11 6.94 11.12 6.13
C ASP A 11 6.33 12.15 7.08
N ALA A 12 5.07 12.57 6.85
CA ALA A 12 4.38 13.58 7.65
C ALA A 12 5.20 14.89 7.83
N GLY A 13 6.08 15.20 6.87
CA GLY A 13 7.01 16.32 6.91
C GLY A 13 8.18 16.16 7.87
N ARG A 14 8.34 14.98 8.47
CA ARG A 14 9.36 14.70 9.49
C ARG A 14 10.69 14.30 8.86
N THR A 15 11.77 14.66 9.52
CA THR A 15 13.16 14.38 9.07
C THR A 15 13.95 13.56 10.09
N ASP A 16 13.28 12.97 11.06
CA ASP A 16 13.89 12.31 12.22
C ASP A 16 14.06 10.79 12.08
N GLY A 17 13.82 10.25 10.87
CA GLY A 17 13.88 8.82 10.61
C GLY A 17 12.50 8.16 10.48
N TRP A 18 11.41 8.94 10.57
CA TRP A 18 10.05 8.43 10.62
C TRP A 18 9.66 7.61 9.38
N TRP A 19 9.94 8.11 8.18
CA TRP A 19 9.59 7.38 6.96
C TRP A 19 10.40 6.08 6.81
N GLN A 20 11.66 6.06 7.26
CA GLN A 20 12.47 4.85 7.27
C GLN A 20 11.91 3.81 8.24
N ALA A 21 11.42 4.25 9.41
CA ALA A 21 10.77 3.36 10.37
C ALA A 21 9.46 2.78 9.80
N ARG A 22 8.67 3.59 9.10
CA ARG A 22 7.46 3.12 8.40
C ARG A 22 7.78 2.10 7.32
N GLU A 23 8.79 2.36 6.50
CA GLU A 23 9.24 1.42 5.46
C GLU A 23 9.68 0.07 6.08
N LYS A 24 10.49 0.11 7.15
CA LYS A 24 10.88 -1.11 7.90
C LYS A 24 9.66 -1.84 8.46
N ALA A 25 8.68 -1.11 8.99
CA ALA A 25 7.46 -1.69 9.54
C ALA A 25 6.58 -2.35 8.46
N SER A 26 6.45 -1.72 7.29
CA SER A 26 5.80 -2.30 6.11
C SER A 26 6.48 -3.60 5.67
N ILE A 27 7.82 -3.62 5.65
CA ILE A 27 8.60 -4.84 5.33
C ILE A 27 8.35 -5.94 6.35
N ALA A 28 8.47 -5.65 7.65
CA ALA A 28 8.26 -6.63 8.72
C ALA A 28 6.85 -7.25 8.67
N SER A 29 5.83 -6.43 8.41
CA SER A 29 4.45 -6.91 8.26
C SER A 29 4.25 -7.79 7.02
N THR A 30 4.97 -7.50 5.93
CA THR A 30 4.97 -8.32 4.71
C THR A 30 5.66 -9.66 4.95
N GLN A 31 6.81 -9.66 5.65
CA GLN A 31 7.51 -10.89 6.04
C GLN A 31 6.63 -11.77 6.94
N PHE A 32 6.00 -11.16 7.97
CA PHE A 32 5.05 -11.86 8.82
C PHE A 32 3.93 -12.49 8.01
N THR A 33 3.33 -11.76 7.07
CA THR A 33 2.25 -12.29 6.21
C THR A 33 2.74 -13.48 5.36
N ALA A 34 3.93 -13.37 4.77
CA ALA A 34 4.51 -14.42 3.95
C ALA A 34 4.80 -15.71 4.74
N ASP A 35 5.16 -15.58 6.02
CA ASP A 35 5.42 -16.71 6.91
C ASP A 35 4.12 -17.26 7.56
N ALA A 36 3.17 -16.40 7.90
CA ALA A 36 1.91 -16.78 8.55
C ALA A 36 0.90 -17.47 7.61
N SER A 37 1.05 -17.28 6.29
CA SER A 37 0.16 -17.83 5.26
C SER A 37 0.23 -19.37 5.10
N ILE A 38 1.00 -20.06 5.92
CA ILE A 38 1.50 -21.38 5.56
C ILE A 38 1.08 -22.45 6.59
N THR A 39 0.12 -23.28 6.17
CA THR A 39 -0.29 -24.54 6.82
C THR A 39 0.73 -25.67 6.58
N SER A 40 2.00 -25.38 6.27
CA SER A 40 2.95 -26.41 5.86
C SER A 40 3.51 -27.14 7.06
N THR A 41 3.32 -28.46 7.04
CA THR A 41 4.14 -29.42 7.78
C THR A 41 5.01 -30.15 6.76
N PRO A 42 6.35 -30.09 6.86
CA PRO A 42 7.17 -29.45 7.91
C PRO A 42 7.26 -27.91 7.78
N ALA A 43 7.83 -27.29 8.81
CA ALA A 43 8.11 -25.85 8.82
C ALA A 43 8.97 -25.45 7.62
N LEU A 44 8.76 -24.23 7.12
CA LEU A 44 9.55 -23.69 6.02
C LEU A 44 11.01 -23.55 6.41
N PRO A 45 11.95 -23.72 5.46
CA PRO A 45 13.34 -23.39 5.71
C PRO A 45 13.49 -21.89 6.00
N PRO A 46 14.56 -21.51 6.74
CA PRO A 46 14.97 -20.12 6.89
C PRO A 46 15.14 -19.46 5.52
N THR A 47 14.82 -18.18 5.46
CA THR A 47 14.97 -17.37 4.25
C THR A 47 15.48 -15.99 4.65
N THR A 48 16.13 -15.29 3.73
CA THR A 48 16.69 -13.97 3.97
C THR A 48 15.98 -12.94 3.10
N LEU A 49 15.83 -11.74 3.65
CA LEU A 49 15.38 -10.58 2.90
C LEU A 49 16.46 -10.21 1.88
N SER A 50 16.10 -10.18 0.60
CA SER A 50 16.97 -9.64 -0.45
C SER A 50 16.57 -8.19 -0.72
N VAL A 51 17.57 -7.31 -0.85
CA VAL A 51 17.38 -5.90 -1.19
C VAL A 51 18.09 -5.62 -2.50
N SER A 52 17.35 -5.04 -3.44
CA SER A 52 17.85 -4.62 -4.75
C SER A 52 17.18 -3.31 -5.16
N ASN A 53 17.49 -2.82 -6.36
CA ASN A 53 16.78 -1.70 -6.96
C ASN A 53 16.12 -2.14 -8.26
N PHE A 54 14.81 -1.93 -8.37
CA PHE A 54 14.16 -1.91 -9.67
C PHE A 54 14.52 -0.61 -10.38
N THR A 55 15.05 -0.74 -11.59
CA THR A 55 15.44 0.42 -12.40
C THR A 55 14.53 0.54 -13.60
N TYR A 56 13.96 1.73 -13.79
CA TYR A 56 13.26 2.09 -15.02
C TYR A 56 13.75 3.44 -15.51
N VAL A 57 14.37 3.45 -16.69
CA VAL A 57 15.10 4.61 -17.25
C VAL A 57 16.19 5.07 -16.27
N ASN A 58 15.94 6.12 -15.50
CA ASN A 58 16.84 6.72 -14.52
C ASN A 58 16.25 6.71 -13.10
N HIS A 59 15.12 6.04 -12.89
CA HIS A 59 14.50 5.92 -11.58
C HIS A 59 15.01 4.68 -10.87
N GLN A 60 15.45 4.87 -9.63
CA GLN A 60 15.86 3.79 -8.74
C GLN A 60 14.80 3.62 -7.67
N ILE A 61 14.21 2.43 -7.63
CA ILE A 61 13.14 2.10 -6.69
C ILE A 61 13.62 0.92 -5.85
N PRO A 62 13.79 1.10 -4.53
CA PRO A 62 14.08 0.00 -3.62
C PRO A 62 13.07 -1.14 -3.79
N LEU A 63 13.60 -2.33 -4.02
CA LEU A 63 12.86 -3.57 -4.15
C LEU A 63 13.34 -4.55 -3.07
N TYR A 64 12.41 -4.91 -2.19
CA TYR A 64 12.60 -5.89 -1.15
C TYR A 64 11.90 -7.19 -1.54
N THR A 65 12.67 -8.27 -1.68
CA THR A 65 12.17 -9.60 -2.02
C THR A 65 12.26 -10.50 -0.80
N TYR A 66 11.13 -11.06 -0.39
CA TYR A 66 11.06 -12.06 0.67
C TYR A 66 10.07 -13.16 0.29
N ARG A 67 10.58 -14.39 0.13
CA ARG A 67 9.81 -15.53 -0.40
C ARG A 67 9.07 -15.17 -1.70
N ASN A 68 7.75 -15.30 -1.71
CA ASN A 68 6.85 -15.02 -2.82
C ASN A 68 6.29 -13.58 -2.80
N THR A 69 6.94 -12.68 -2.06
CA THR A 69 6.54 -11.28 -1.91
C THR A 69 7.59 -10.31 -2.42
N HIS A 70 7.14 -9.26 -3.12
CA HIS A 70 7.95 -8.13 -3.54
C HIS A 70 7.36 -6.85 -2.92
N SER A 71 8.20 -6.02 -2.31
CA SER A 71 7.82 -4.71 -1.78
C SER A 71 8.60 -3.60 -2.46
N TYR A 72 7.89 -2.70 -3.13
CA TYR A 72 8.44 -1.52 -3.80
C TYR A 72 8.12 -0.25 -3.00
N PHE A 73 9.11 0.61 -2.82
CA PHE A 73 8.94 1.88 -2.12
C PHE A 73 9.26 3.05 -3.06
N LEU A 74 8.24 3.74 -3.56
CA LEU A 74 8.42 4.89 -4.45
C LEU A 74 8.90 6.14 -3.72
N ARG A 75 8.70 6.18 -2.39
CA ARG A 75 9.17 7.23 -1.49
C ARG A 75 8.75 8.65 -1.91
N THR A 76 7.58 8.81 -2.54
CA THR A 76 7.07 10.16 -2.85
C THR A 76 6.70 10.90 -1.56
N PRO A 77 6.85 12.23 -1.47
CA PRO A 77 6.45 12.99 -0.29
C PRO A 77 4.97 12.80 0.08
N ASP A 78 4.69 12.78 1.39
CA ASP A 78 3.35 12.81 1.97
C ASP A 78 2.63 14.12 1.60
N GLY A 79 1.39 14.01 1.19
CA GLY A 79 0.56 15.12 0.76
C GLY A 79 -0.04 15.93 1.87
N ASN A 80 0.10 15.56 3.14
CA ASN A 80 -0.61 16.13 4.29
C ASN A 80 -2.15 16.01 4.18
N SER A 81 -2.86 16.45 5.22
CA SER A 81 -4.32 16.39 5.31
C SER A 81 -5.07 17.15 4.20
N ASN A 82 -4.44 18.18 3.63
CA ASN A 82 -4.96 19.01 2.54
C ASN A 82 -4.39 18.62 1.17
N SER A 83 -3.63 17.53 1.07
CA SER A 83 -2.96 17.07 -0.17
C SER A 83 -1.91 18.04 -0.74
N GLY A 84 -1.53 19.08 0.02
CA GLY A 84 -0.62 20.14 -0.40
C GLY A 84 0.88 19.88 -0.22
N GLY A 85 1.27 18.83 0.50
CA GLY A 85 2.65 18.52 0.87
C GLY A 85 3.14 19.31 2.10
N TYR A 86 4.34 19.00 2.58
CA TYR A 86 4.96 19.68 3.72
C TYR A 86 6.03 20.68 3.27
N SER A 87 6.33 21.68 4.11
CA SER A 87 7.38 22.66 3.81
C SER A 87 8.76 22.01 3.68
N SER A 88 9.04 20.98 4.48
CA SER A 88 10.28 20.19 4.43
C SER A 88 10.47 19.43 3.12
N THR A 89 9.39 19.17 2.38
CA THR A 89 9.40 18.52 1.06
C THR A 89 9.12 19.52 -0.08
N GLY A 90 9.23 20.83 0.19
CA GLY A 90 8.99 21.87 -0.81
C GLY A 90 7.54 21.95 -1.29
N TYR A 91 6.59 21.51 -0.47
CA TYR A 91 5.18 21.38 -0.81
C TYR A 91 4.94 20.50 -2.04
N GLN A 92 5.80 19.51 -2.26
CA GLN A 92 5.58 18.47 -3.27
C GLN A 92 4.62 17.42 -2.71
N SER A 93 3.75 16.89 -3.56
CA SER A 93 2.88 15.76 -3.23
C SER A 93 2.43 15.05 -4.50
N LEU A 94 2.04 13.79 -4.37
CA LEU A 94 1.50 13.03 -5.50
C LEU A 94 0.22 13.65 -6.06
N ASN A 95 -0.61 14.23 -5.20
CA ASN A 95 -1.83 14.92 -5.61
C ASN A 95 -1.52 16.12 -6.51
N ARG A 96 -0.55 16.95 -6.12
CA ARG A 96 -0.13 18.13 -6.89
C ARG A 96 0.53 17.77 -8.21
N LEU A 97 1.33 16.69 -8.25
CA LEU A 97 1.91 16.18 -9.49
C LEU A 97 0.79 15.75 -10.45
N ARG A 98 -0.18 14.99 -9.94
CA ARG A 98 -1.32 14.50 -10.72
C ARG A 98 -2.21 15.63 -11.23
N SER A 99 -2.45 16.68 -10.44
CA SER A 99 -3.27 17.82 -10.83
C SER A 99 -2.54 18.84 -11.71
N GLY A 100 -1.26 18.62 -12.02
CA GLY A 100 -0.42 19.54 -12.78
C GLY A 100 -0.03 20.81 -12.03
N GLN A 101 -0.19 20.85 -10.71
CA GLN A 101 0.22 21.99 -9.87
C GLN A 101 1.73 22.05 -9.64
N ILE A 102 2.42 20.93 -9.81
CA ILE A 102 3.89 20.84 -9.89
C ILE A 102 4.25 20.03 -11.14
N SER A 103 5.36 20.37 -11.77
CA SER A 103 5.83 19.71 -12.99
C SER A 103 6.67 18.46 -12.70
N ASN A 104 7.31 18.40 -11.54
CA ASN A 104 8.15 17.28 -11.12
C ASN A 104 7.91 16.95 -9.64
N LEU A 105 8.38 15.78 -9.24
CA LEU A 105 8.33 15.30 -7.85
C LEU A 105 9.62 14.52 -7.55
N THR A 106 10.33 14.95 -6.51
CA THR A 106 11.55 14.31 -6.00
C THR A 106 11.21 13.48 -4.77
N THR A 107 11.76 12.26 -4.70
CA THR A 107 11.56 11.35 -3.57
C THR A 107 12.24 11.86 -2.29
N VAL A 108 11.75 11.45 -1.12
CA VAL A 108 12.28 11.94 0.18
C VAL A 108 13.72 11.51 0.47
N ASP A 109 14.23 10.50 -0.23
CA ASP A 109 15.63 10.07 -0.22
C ASP A 109 16.48 10.73 -1.31
N THR A 110 15.87 11.58 -2.15
CA THR A 110 16.46 12.31 -3.28
C THR A 110 17.00 11.45 -4.44
N TRP A 111 16.79 10.13 -4.42
CA TRP A 111 17.35 9.23 -5.44
C TRP A 111 16.64 9.32 -6.79
N THR A 112 15.34 9.62 -6.77
CA THR A 112 14.52 9.68 -7.98
C THR A 112 13.80 11.02 -8.06
N THR A 113 13.82 11.62 -9.26
CA THR A 113 12.94 12.74 -9.60
C THR A 113 12.07 12.36 -10.78
N TYR A 114 10.77 12.26 -10.54
CA TYR A 114 9.78 12.08 -11.59
C TYR A 114 9.58 13.41 -12.30
N THR A 115 9.94 13.48 -13.57
CA THR A 115 9.98 14.73 -14.36
C THR A 115 8.62 15.18 -14.89
N SER A 116 7.60 14.34 -14.76
CA SER A 116 6.21 14.62 -15.08
C SER A 116 5.30 13.55 -14.47
N TYR A 117 3.99 13.83 -14.46
CA TYR A 117 3.02 12.81 -14.07
C TYR A 117 3.05 11.58 -14.99
N ASN A 118 3.22 11.76 -16.30
CA ASN A 118 3.35 10.64 -17.23
C ASN A 118 4.60 9.81 -16.96
N ASN A 119 5.73 10.45 -16.65
CA ASN A 119 6.97 9.76 -16.29
C ASN A 119 6.82 8.95 -14.98
N PHE A 120 6.06 9.46 -14.00
CA PHE A 120 5.65 8.68 -12.83
C PHE A 120 4.77 7.48 -13.20
N LEU A 121 3.74 7.68 -14.03
CA LEU A 121 2.85 6.60 -14.48
C LEU A 121 3.57 5.52 -15.30
N ASP A 122 4.53 5.89 -16.14
CA ASP A 122 5.34 4.96 -16.92
C ASP A 122 6.20 4.08 -16.02
N THR A 123 6.71 4.64 -14.92
CA THR A 123 7.49 3.91 -13.91
C THR A 123 6.62 2.88 -13.19
N LEU A 124 5.44 3.29 -12.72
CA LEU A 124 4.46 2.38 -12.14
C LEU A 124 4.04 1.29 -13.13
N GLY A 125 3.79 1.67 -14.39
CA GLY A 125 3.45 0.75 -15.46
C GLY A 125 4.53 -0.29 -15.72
N ALA A 126 5.80 0.09 -15.62
CA ALA A 126 6.93 -0.84 -15.73
C ALA A 126 6.97 -1.85 -14.59
N ILE A 127 6.78 -1.40 -13.34
CA ILE A 127 6.65 -2.30 -12.18
C ILE A 127 5.48 -3.27 -12.39
N PHE A 128 4.31 -2.76 -12.81
CA PHE A 128 3.13 -3.61 -13.00
C PHE A 128 3.35 -4.67 -14.07
N LYS A 129 4.01 -4.33 -15.17
CA LYS A 129 4.33 -5.29 -16.24
C LYS A 129 5.32 -6.35 -15.78
N GLU A 130 6.35 -5.95 -15.03
CA GLU A 130 7.32 -6.90 -14.47
C GLU A 130 6.62 -7.91 -13.54
N GLU A 131 5.82 -7.41 -12.61
CA GLU A 131 5.16 -8.23 -11.59
C GLU A 131 4.04 -9.11 -12.14
N LEU A 132 3.41 -8.69 -13.23
CA LEU A 132 2.35 -9.44 -13.90
C LEU A 132 2.84 -10.30 -15.07
N ARG A 133 4.15 -10.32 -15.35
CA ARG A 133 4.70 -11.08 -16.46
C ARG A 133 4.35 -12.56 -16.33
N GLY A 134 3.67 -13.11 -17.35
CA GLY A 134 3.20 -14.49 -17.33
C GLY A 134 2.02 -14.78 -16.39
N ILE A 135 1.45 -13.78 -15.73
CA ILE A 135 0.28 -13.92 -14.86
C ILE A 135 -1.00 -13.63 -15.67
N ARG A 136 -1.86 -14.65 -15.79
CA ARG A 136 -3.13 -14.54 -16.54
C ARG A 136 -4.21 -13.73 -15.81
N ASN A 137 -4.27 -13.82 -14.48
CA ASN A 137 -5.34 -13.25 -13.65
C ASN A 137 -4.79 -12.34 -12.55
N GLY A 138 -4.06 -11.29 -12.94
CA GLY A 138 -3.59 -10.26 -12.01
C GLY A 138 -4.74 -9.41 -11.46
N THR A 139 -4.67 -9.05 -10.18
CA THR A 139 -5.63 -8.15 -9.53
C THR A 139 -4.92 -7.03 -8.78
N PHE A 140 -5.47 -5.83 -8.86
CA PHE A 140 -5.01 -4.67 -8.11
C PHE A 140 -5.89 -4.47 -6.88
N HIS A 141 -5.25 -4.20 -5.74
CA HIS A 141 -5.92 -3.91 -4.48
C HIS A 141 -5.59 -2.46 -4.09
N VAL A 142 -6.59 -1.59 -4.04
CA VAL A 142 -6.42 -0.15 -3.84
C VAL A 142 -7.45 0.40 -2.86
N GLN A 143 -7.19 1.58 -2.33
CA GLN A 143 -8.15 2.36 -1.57
C GLN A 143 -9.32 2.78 -2.47
N ASP A 144 -10.53 2.89 -1.92
CA ASP A 144 -11.68 3.40 -2.67
C ASP A 144 -11.59 4.92 -2.79
N GLU A 145 -11.47 5.39 -4.03
CA GLU A 145 -11.34 6.80 -4.37
C GLU A 145 -12.66 7.59 -4.28
N ASP A 146 -13.81 6.92 -4.14
CA ASP A 146 -15.12 7.58 -4.08
C ASP A 146 -15.36 8.23 -2.73
N ARG A 147 -15.17 9.55 -2.69
CA ARG A 147 -15.29 10.38 -1.49
C ARG A 147 -16.69 10.39 -0.87
N ASN A 148 -17.72 9.93 -1.58
CA ASN A 148 -19.08 9.84 -1.01
C ASN A 148 -19.26 8.60 -0.13
N ILE A 149 -18.49 7.53 -0.39
CA ILE A 149 -18.56 6.27 0.38
C ILE A 149 -17.34 6.07 1.28
N ASN A 150 -16.18 6.59 0.88
CA ASN A 150 -14.94 6.65 1.65
C ASN A 150 -14.74 8.07 2.22
N THR A 151 -15.74 8.54 2.95
CA THR A 151 -15.79 9.91 3.49
C THR A 151 -14.70 10.16 4.52
N GLY A 152 -14.05 11.32 4.44
CA GLY A 152 -13.03 11.73 5.41
C GLY A 152 -11.70 10.98 5.30
N ASP A 153 -11.49 10.26 4.20
CA ASP A 153 -10.23 9.55 3.98
C ASP A 153 -9.08 10.49 3.59
N HIS A 154 -7.85 10.04 3.82
CA HIS A 154 -6.65 10.84 3.58
C HIS A 154 -6.48 11.14 2.07
N GLY A 155 -6.03 12.36 1.75
CA GLY A 155 -5.80 12.78 0.37
C GLY A 155 -4.84 11.87 -0.39
N ASP A 156 -3.82 11.35 0.31
CA ASP A 156 -2.87 10.41 -0.27
C ASP A 156 -3.47 9.03 -0.56
N HIS A 157 -4.45 8.55 0.22
CA HIS A 157 -5.13 7.29 -0.09
C HIS A 157 -5.89 7.40 -1.42
N ILE A 158 -6.62 8.51 -1.58
CA ILE A 158 -7.35 8.80 -2.82
C ILE A 158 -6.38 8.97 -4.00
N ALA A 159 -5.30 9.75 -3.82
CA ALA A 159 -4.29 9.93 -4.87
C ALA A 159 -3.63 8.59 -5.24
N ALA A 160 -3.25 7.79 -4.25
CA ALA A 160 -2.62 6.48 -4.42
C ALA A 160 -3.51 5.48 -5.17
N SER A 161 -4.83 5.52 -4.97
CA SER A 161 -5.77 4.73 -5.78
C SER A 161 -5.82 5.23 -7.22
N LEU A 162 -6.04 6.54 -7.42
CA LEU A 162 -6.18 7.13 -8.75
C LEU A 162 -4.94 6.91 -9.61
N VAL A 163 -3.73 7.08 -9.07
CA VAL A 163 -2.49 6.86 -9.85
C VAL A 163 -2.29 5.41 -10.24
N VAL A 164 -2.68 4.44 -9.41
CA VAL A 164 -2.62 3.02 -9.78
C VAL A 164 -3.59 2.74 -10.93
N GLN A 165 -4.78 3.33 -10.90
CA GLN A 165 -5.75 3.18 -11.98
C GLN A 165 -5.30 3.86 -13.29
N ASP A 166 -4.69 5.03 -13.20
CA ASP A 166 -4.16 5.77 -14.34
C ASP A 166 -2.97 5.03 -14.96
N ALA A 167 -2.03 4.56 -14.14
CA ALA A 167 -0.87 3.77 -14.59
C ALA A 167 -1.30 2.43 -15.20
N ARG A 168 -2.27 1.73 -14.58
CA ARG A 168 -2.82 0.47 -15.09
C ARG A 168 -3.40 0.65 -16.50
N ARG A 169 -4.24 1.67 -16.69
CA ARG A 169 -4.82 1.96 -18.01
C ARG A 169 -3.75 2.31 -19.04
N ARG A 170 -2.80 3.18 -18.67
CA ARG A 170 -1.69 3.60 -19.52
C ARG A 170 -0.77 2.44 -19.92
N ALA A 171 -0.54 1.49 -19.01
CA ALA A 171 0.28 0.32 -19.25
C ALA A 171 -0.39 -0.75 -20.14
N GLY A 172 -1.65 -0.54 -20.57
CA GLY A 172 -2.43 -1.55 -21.29
C GLY A 172 -2.98 -2.66 -20.39
N LEU A 173 -2.96 -2.47 -19.07
CA LEU A 173 -3.41 -3.43 -18.06
C LEU A 173 -4.83 -3.13 -17.58
N GLY A 174 -5.58 -2.31 -18.32
CA GLY A 174 -6.95 -1.93 -18.00
C GLY A 174 -7.88 -3.13 -17.81
N CYS A 175 -7.50 -4.29 -18.36
CA CYS A 175 -8.27 -5.52 -18.30
C CYS A 175 -8.19 -6.30 -16.99
N THR A 176 -7.26 -5.94 -16.11
CA THR A 176 -7.07 -6.62 -14.83
C THR A 176 -8.10 -6.17 -13.79
N GLY A 177 -8.46 -7.10 -12.89
CA GLY A 177 -9.45 -6.83 -11.84
C GLY A 177 -8.95 -5.81 -10.81
N VAL A 178 -9.87 -5.06 -10.21
CA VAL A 178 -9.58 -4.07 -9.16
C VAL A 178 -10.50 -4.28 -7.97
N TYR A 179 -9.92 -4.54 -6.80
CA TYR A 179 -10.60 -4.52 -5.52
C TYR A 179 -10.34 -3.19 -4.83
N ARG A 180 -11.42 -2.56 -4.37
CA ARG A 180 -11.39 -1.27 -3.66
C ARG A 180 -11.77 -1.47 -2.21
N TYR A 181 -11.00 -0.84 -1.33
CA TYR A 181 -11.14 -0.95 0.12
C TYR A 181 -11.48 0.41 0.72
N LEU A 182 -12.44 0.44 1.65
CA LEU A 182 -12.69 1.62 2.46
C LEU A 182 -11.71 1.67 3.62
N ASP A 183 -11.22 2.87 3.97
CA ASP A 183 -10.18 3.06 4.98
C ASP A 183 -10.72 3.78 6.23
N TYR A 184 -10.42 5.08 6.40
CA TYR A 184 -10.71 5.79 7.65
C TYR A 184 -12.18 5.75 8.07
N VAL A 185 -13.09 5.82 7.10
CA VAL A 185 -14.54 5.71 7.33
C VAL A 185 -14.93 4.40 8.03
N THR A 186 -14.13 3.35 7.91
CA THR A 186 -14.47 2.06 8.52
C THR A 186 -14.36 2.09 10.03
N SER A 187 -13.57 2.98 10.64
CA SER A 187 -13.41 3.08 12.10
C SER A 187 -14.75 3.18 12.85
N SER A 188 -15.75 3.83 12.25
CA SER A 188 -17.10 4.00 12.81
C SER A 188 -18.12 2.94 12.37
N ARG A 189 -17.75 2.02 11.47
CA ARG A 189 -18.63 0.95 10.99
C ARG A 189 -18.66 -0.25 11.94
N THR A 190 -19.61 -1.16 11.74
CA THR A 190 -19.65 -2.43 12.46
C THR A 190 -18.42 -3.29 12.12
N PRO A 191 -17.81 -4.01 13.07
CA PRO A 191 -16.84 -5.07 12.74
C PRO A 191 -17.41 -6.09 11.76
N ASN A 192 -16.66 -6.46 10.71
CA ASN A 192 -17.14 -7.37 9.65
C ASN A 192 -16.16 -8.50 9.30
N ILE A 193 -14.98 -8.55 9.94
CA ILE A 193 -14.03 -9.68 9.79
C ILE A 193 -14.40 -10.84 10.74
N ILE A 194 -15.13 -10.54 11.82
CA ILE A 194 -15.54 -11.52 12.85
C ILE A 194 -16.83 -12.25 12.47
N THR A 195 -17.65 -11.68 11.57
CA THR A 195 -19.04 -12.09 11.35
C THR A 195 -19.25 -13.20 10.30
N SER A 196 -18.21 -13.69 9.62
CA SER A 196 -18.32 -14.82 8.68
C SER A 196 -18.10 -16.17 9.38
N ALA A 197 -18.85 -16.44 10.44
CA ALA A 197 -18.82 -17.70 11.18
C ALA A 197 -19.44 -18.89 10.41
N THR A 198 -19.97 -18.69 9.20
CA THR A 198 -20.47 -19.79 8.36
C THR A 198 -19.35 -20.68 7.80
N SER A 199 -18.10 -20.25 7.95
CA SER A 199 -16.91 -21.08 7.79
C SER A 199 -15.98 -20.78 8.97
N ALA A 200 -16.17 -21.44 10.11
CA ALA A 200 -15.43 -21.20 11.35
C ALA A 200 -13.89 -21.28 11.22
N SER A 201 -13.36 -21.75 10.09
CA SER A 201 -11.93 -21.77 9.74
C SER A 201 -11.41 -20.54 8.99
N SER A 202 -12.24 -19.73 8.31
CA SER A 202 -11.76 -18.62 7.47
C SER A 202 -11.91 -17.22 8.10
N GLY A 203 -12.98 -16.98 8.88
CA GLY A 203 -13.22 -15.67 9.53
C GLY A 203 -12.27 -15.42 10.71
N TYR A 204 -12.13 -16.40 11.61
CA TYR A 204 -11.18 -16.32 12.73
C TYR A 204 -9.73 -16.28 12.25
N GLY A 205 -9.38 -17.06 11.21
CA GLY A 205 -8.06 -17.00 10.57
C GLY A 205 -7.73 -15.61 10.03
N SER A 206 -8.73 -14.90 9.48
CA SER A 206 -8.57 -13.56 8.94
C SER A 206 -8.38 -12.49 10.03
N LEU A 207 -9.08 -12.59 11.17
CA LEU A 207 -8.86 -11.68 12.31
C LEU A 207 -7.48 -11.88 12.94
N ILE A 208 -7.09 -13.12 13.20
CA ILE A 208 -5.80 -13.44 13.81
C ILE A 208 -4.65 -13.04 12.87
N ALA A 209 -4.76 -13.35 11.58
CA ALA A 209 -3.77 -12.93 10.60
C ALA A 209 -3.65 -11.40 10.57
N LYS A 210 -4.78 -10.69 10.52
CA LYS A 210 -4.77 -9.22 10.50
C LYS A 210 -4.22 -8.60 11.78
N ALA A 211 -4.55 -9.16 12.94
CA ALA A 211 -3.97 -8.74 14.22
C ALA A 211 -2.45 -8.98 14.25
N GLY A 212 -1.98 -10.11 13.73
CA GLY A 212 -0.55 -10.42 13.62
C GLY A 212 0.20 -9.47 12.69
N VAL A 213 -0.36 -9.18 11.51
CA VAL A 213 0.19 -8.19 10.57
C VAL A 213 0.26 -6.79 11.20
N TRP A 214 -0.82 -6.38 11.88
CA TRP A 214 -0.89 -5.11 12.59
C TRP A 214 0.15 -5.04 13.73
N ALA A 215 0.31 -6.12 14.49
CA ALA A 215 1.32 -6.21 15.55
C ALA A 215 2.75 -6.15 14.99
N ALA A 216 3.04 -6.87 13.91
CA ALA A 216 4.35 -6.84 13.27
C ALA A 216 4.71 -5.42 12.80
N LEU A 217 3.76 -4.71 12.17
CA LEU A 217 3.93 -3.32 11.77
C LEU A 217 4.15 -2.40 12.98
N SER A 218 3.20 -2.42 13.92
CA SER A 218 3.17 -1.52 15.06
C SER A 218 4.37 -1.71 16.00
N TRP A 219 4.76 -2.96 16.26
CA TRP A 219 5.93 -3.25 17.09
C TRP A 219 7.22 -2.76 16.43
N THR A 220 7.37 -2.95 15.12
CA THR A 220 8.55 -2.45 14.39
C THR A 220 8.68 -0.93 14.47
N LEU A 221 7.57 -0.17 14.49
CA LEU A 221 7.62 1.28 14.76
C LEU A 221 8.17 1.57 16.17
N GLY A 222 7.70 0.82 17.18
CA GLY A 222 8.16 0.87 18.57
C GLY A 222 9.67 0.65 18.71
N GLU A 223 10.20 -0.40 18.08
CA GLU A 223 11.63 -0.73 18.07
C GLU A 223 12.50 0.34 17.41
N ASN A 224 11.90 1.16 16.53
CA ASN A 224 12.58 2.30 15.91
C ASN A 224 12.36 3.61 16.68
N GLY A 225 11.85 3.56 17.92
CA GLY A 225 11.72 4.70 18.82
C GLY A 225 10.47 5.56 18.61
N TYR A 226 9.48 5.05 17.85
CA TYR A 226 8.22 5.75 17.61
C TYR A 226 7.06 5.12 18.34
N LYS A 227 5.98 5.88 18.52
CA LYS A 227 4.76 5.39 19.18
C LYS A 227 4.19 4.19 18.40
N MET A 228 3.92 3.10 19.11
CA MET A 228 3.21 1.95 18.55
C MET A 228 1.69 2.15 18.66
N ASP A 229 0.90 1.57 17.75
CA ASP A 229 -0.56 1.64 17.75
C ASP A 229 -1.19 0.97 19.00
N PHE A 230 -0.42 0.17 19.74
CA PHE A 230 -0.81 -0.41 21.03
C PHE A 230 -0.47 0.47 22.23
N ASP A 231 0.27 1.57 22.05
CA ASP A 231 0.57 2.50 23.15
C ASP A 231 -0.71 3.26 23.51
N GLY A 232 -1.32 2.85 24.62
CA GLY A 232 -2.40 3.57 25.30
C GLY A 232 -2.05 5.06 25.47
N SER A 233 -2.70 5.99 24.75
CA SER A 233 -2.77 7.37 25.22
C SER A 233 -3.90 7.45 26.24
N PRO A 234 -3.76 8.27 27.31
CA PRO A 234 -4.81 8.46 28.32
C PRO A 234 -6.14 9.02 27.80
N ALA A 235 -6.22 9.36 26.51
CA ALA A 235 -7.46 9.51 25.77
C ALA A 235 -7.21 9.11 24.31
N GLY A 236 -7.90 8.10 23.80
CA GLY A 236 -8.15 7.94 22.37
C GLY A 236 -7.26 7.01 21.53
N SER A 237 -6.18 6.38 22.03
CA SER A 237 -5.38 5.45 21.17
C SER A 237 -6.04 4.07 20.94
N LEU A 238 -7.24 3.85 21.47
CA LEU A 238 -8.12 2.76 21.02
C LEU A 238 -8.73 3.01 19.63
N SER A 239 -8.45 4.15 18.97
CA SER A 239 -9.00 4.49 17.65
C SER A 239 -8.36 3.70 16.51
N HIS A 240 -7.04 3.54 16.48
CA HIS A 240 -6.36 2.88 15.37
C HIS A 240 -6.61 1.35 15.36
N ASN A 241 -6.62 0.74 16.54
CA ASN A 241 -6.93 -0.68 16.67
C ASN A 241 -8.37 -1.03 16.26
N ALA A 242 -9.26 -0.04 16.11
CA ALA A 242 -10.61 -0.26 15.57
C ALA A 242 -10.58 -0.86 14.16
N TRP A 243 -9.55 -0.59 13.35
CA TRP A 243 -9.45 -1.13 12.00
C TRP A 243 -9.16 -2.63 11.95
N ILE A 244 -8.60 -3.23 13.01
CA ILE A 244 -8.22 -4.66 13.02
C ILE A 244 -9.42 -5.56 12.68
N ALA A 245 -10.61 -5.27 13.22
CA ALA A 245 -11.79 -6.10 13.02
C ALA A 245 -12.63 -5.73 11.77
N ARG A 246 -12.13 -4.83 10.91
CA ARG A 246 -12.92 -4.18 9.85
C ARG A 246 -12.19 -4.14 8.51
N GLN A 247 -12.79 -4.69 7.47
CA GLN A 247 -12.29 -4.57 6.10
C GLN A 247 -13.48 -4.56 5.16
N TYR A 248 -13.78 -3.40 4.59
CA TYR A 248 -14.92 -3.23 3.71
C TYR A 248 -14.42 -3.14 2.29
N ILE A 249 -14.82 -4.12 1.47
CA ILE A 249 -14.55 -4.13 0.04
C ILE A 249 -15.81 -3.65 -0.67
N THR A 250 -15.69 -2.67 -1.56
CA THR A 250 -16.83 -2.12 -2.31
C THR A 250 -17.07 -2.85 -3.64
N SER A 251 -16.44 -4.02 -3.81
CA SER A 251 -16.55 -4.83 -5.03
C SER A 251 -17.92 -5.50 -5.11
N GLY A 252 -18.84 -4.86 -5.84
CA GLY A 252 -20.15 -5.43 -6.20
C GLY A 252 -20.83 -4.71 -7.37
N SER A 253 -20.60 -3.40 -7.53
CA SER A 253 -21.20 -2.58 -8.59
C SER A 253 -20.21 -2.01 -9.61
N ARG A 254 -18.90 -2.26 -9.43
CA ARG A 254 -17.82 -1.75 -10.30
C ARG A 254 -16.74 -2.81 -10.59
N LYS A 255 -17.14 -4.07 -10.81
CA LYS A 255 -16.27 -5.00 -11.53
C LYS A 255 -16.21 -4.51 -12.97
N TRP A 256 -15.03 -4.11 -13.43
CA TRP A 256 -14.76 -4.23 -14.85
C TRP A 256 -14.56 -5.73 -15.07
N GLU A 257 -15.62 -6.41 -15.50
CA GLU A 257 -15.52 -7.78 -16.00
C GLU A 257 -14.45 -7.78 -17.10
N PRO A 258 -13.45 -8.67 -17.06
CA PRO A 258 -12.38 -8.65 -18.03
C PRO A 258 -12.95 -8.79 -19.45
N SER A 259 -12.97 -7.71 -20.24
CA SER A 259 -13.27 -7.82 -21.67
C SER A 259 -12.02 -8.34 -22.37
N GLY A 260 -11.86 -9.67 -22.34
CA GLY A 260 -10.82 -10.38 -23.10
C GLY A 260 -9.58 -10.77 -22.29
N ASN A 261 -8.84 -11.72 -22.86
CA ASN A 261 -7.58 -12.22 -22.32
C ASN A 261 -6.59 -11.07 -22.12
N CYS A 262 -6.24 -10.75 -20.87
CA CYS A 262 -5.06 -9.95 -20.57
C CYS A 262 -3.82 -10.76 -20.98
N ASN A 263 -3.38 -10.64 -22.23
CA ASN A 263 -2.06 -11.11 -22.62
C ASN A 263 -1.04 -10.10 -22.08
N VAL A 264 -0.68 -10.27 -20.80
CA VAL A 264 0.50 -9.61 -20.23
C VAL A 264 1.71 -10.33 -20.82
N VAL A 265 2.24 -9.78 -21.93
CA VAL A 265 3.45 -10.27 -22.60
C VAL A 265 4.66 -10.02 -21.73
#